data_AF-A0A7C5CS78-F1
#
_entry.id   AF-A0A7C5CS78-F1
#
_cell.length_a   1.000
_cell.length_b   1.000
_cell.length_c   1.000
_cell.angle_alpha   90.00
_cell.angle_beta   90.00
_cell.angle_gamma   90.00
#
_symmetry.space_group_name_H-M   'P 1'
#
loop_
_entity.id
_entity.type
_entity.pdbx_description
1 polymer ?
#
loop_
_entity_poly.entity_id
_entity_poly.type
_entity_poly.pdbx_seq_one_letter_code
_entity_poly.pdbx_strand_id
1 'polypeptide(L)'
;KDEPIEGIGGLTMGADPIAYATSLVSTMEGKPLGVFIVRKEPKKHGTKRSVESALPEGAPVVVVDDVVTTGASTIKAIERAREEGLNVVGALALVDREEGGRENIEKHCPFDAIFKRKDFIELWKKKG
;
A
#
# COMPACT_ATOMS: atom_id res chain seq x y z
N LYS A 1 -11.78 -15.84 -8.29
CA LYS A 1 -12.98 -14.97 -8.19
C LYS A 1 -12.44 -13.64 -7.75
N ASP A 2 -12.45 -12.62 -8.60
CA ASP A 2 -11.94 -11.31 -8.22
C ASP A 2 -12.96 -10.68 -7.27
N GLU A 3 -12.74 -10.86 -5.97
CA GLU A 3 -13.51 -10.12 -4.97
C GLU A 3 -13.19 -8.63 -5.12
N PRO A 4 -14.21 -7.75 -5.09
CA PRO A 4 -13.99 -6.32 -5.20
C PRO A 4 -13.15 -5.85 -4.01
N ILE A 5 -12.05 -5.13 -4.29
CA ILE A 5 -11.23 -4.50 -3.25
C ILE A 5 -12.10 -3.51 -2.48
N GLU A 6 -12.05 -3.57 -1.16
CA GLU A 6 -12.85 -2.72 -0.26
C GLU A 6 -12.02 -1.61 0.39
N GLY A 7 -10.70 -1.76 0.44
CA GLY A 7 -9.83 -0.79 1.11
C GLY A 7 -8.44 -0.61 0.51
N ILE A 8 -7.88 0.57 0.79
CA ILE A 8 -6.56 0.99 0.35
C ILE A 8 -5.83 1.70 1.49
N GLY A 9 -4.53 1.46 1.65
CA GLY A 9 -3.80 1.98 2.81
C GLY A 9 -2.36 1.50 2.86
N GLY A 10 -1.56 1.97 3.81
CA GLY A 10 -0.16 1.57 3.89
C GLY A 10 0.56 2.15 5.09
N LEU A 11 1.90 2.00 5.11
CA LEU A 11 2.71 2.57 6.17
C LEU A 11 2.78 4.09 6.01
N THR A 12 2.39 4.82 7.06
CA THR A 12 2.53 6.27 7.10
C THR A 12 4.00 6.69 6.92
N MET A 13 4.34 7.81 6.27
CA MET A 13 3.45 8.87 5.75
C MET A 13 3.31 8.87 4.23
N GLY A 14 4.19 8.15 3.50
CA GLY A 14 4.19 8.16 2.03
C GLY A 14 2.92 7.58 1.43
N ALA A 15 2.35 6.56 2.08
CA ALA A 15 1.09 5.94 1.67
C ALA A 15 -0.14 6.85 1.86
N ASP A 16 -0.12 7.77 2.83
CA ASP A 16 -1.33 8.48 3.28
C ASP A 16 -1.95 9.34 2.16
N PRO A 17 -1.20 10.21 1.45
CA PRO A 17 -1.75 11.01 0.36
C PRO A 17 -2.34 10.16 -0.77
N ILE A 18 -1.68 9.05 -1.11
CA ILE A 18 -2.12 8.13 -2.18
C ILE A 18 -3.43 7.44 -1.77
N ALA A 19 -3.51 6.92 -0.56
CA ALA A 19 -4.68 6.22 -0.06
C ALA A 19 -5.91 7.15 0.02
N TYR A 20 -5.74 8.36 0.59
CA TYR A 20 -6.83 9.33 0.67
C TYR A 20 -7.27 9.87 -0.70
N ALA A 21 -6.33 10.19 -1.59
CA ALA A 21 -6.67 10.64 -2.94
C ALA A 21 -7.44 9.55 -3.71
N THR A 22 -6.99 8.31 -3.62
CA THR A 22 -7.65 7.17 -4.28
C THR A 22 -9.05 6.93 -3.71
N SER A 23 -9.22 6.99 -2.39
CA SER A 23 -10.53 6.87 -1.73
C SER A 23 -11.50 7.99 -2.12
N LEU A 24 -11.01 9.24 -2.22
CA LEU A 24 -11.82 10.37 -2.68
C LEU A 24 -12.31 10.16 -4.11
N VAL A 25 -11.40 9.83 -5.03
CA VAL A 25 -11.74 9.60 -6.44
C VAL A 25 -12.69 8.41 -6.58
N SER A 26 -12.44 7.30 -5.89
CA SER A 26 -13.30 6.11 -5.97
C SER A 26 -14.71 6.37 -5.43
N THR A 27 -14.83 7.23 -4.41
CA THR A 27 -16.14 7.70 -3.92
C THR A 27 -16.87 8.51 -4.98
N MET A 28 -16.18 9.42 -5.68
CA MET A 28 -16.78 10.21 -6.77
C MET A 28 -17.22 9.33 -7.95
N GLU A 29 -16.54 8.21 -8.18
CA GLU A 29 -16.87 7.22 -9.22
C GLU A 29 -17.94 6.20 -8.79
N GLY A 30 -18.49 6.32 -7.57
CA GLY A 30 -19.55 5.44 -7.06
C GLY A 30 -19.08 4.05 -6.61
N LYS A 31 -17.77 3.87 -6.40
CA LYS A 31 -17.15 2.63 -5.90
C LYS A 31 -16.23 2.96 -4.71
N PRO A 32 -16.79 3.41 -3.57
CA PRO A 32 -16.00 3.93 -2.47
C PRO A 32 -15.05 2.87 -1.91
N LEU A 33 -13.79 3.27 -1.72
CA LEU A 33 -12.77 2.47 -1.04
C LEU A 33 -12.54 3.04 0.36
N GLY A 34 -12.56 2.20 1.38
CA GLY A 34 -12.17 2.60 2.73
C GLY A 34 -10.66 2.83 2.83
N VAL A 35 -10.25 3.69 3.76
CA VAL A 35 -8.84 3.96 4.04
C VAL A 35 -8.42 3.23 5.31
N PHE A 36 -7.24 2.62 5.27
CA PHE A 36 -6.54 2.19 6.48
C PHE A 36 -5.13 2.79 6.54
N ILE A 37 -4.62 3.01 7.74
CA ILE A 37 -3.28 3.58 7.96
C ILE A 37 -2.52 2.68 8.90
N VAL A 38 -1.34 2.24 8.49
CA VAL A 38 -0.40 1.51 9.34
C VAL A 38 0.56 2.52 9.98
N ARG A 39 0.55 2.59 11.31
CA ARG A 39 1.41 3.50 12.07
C ARG A 39 2.85 2.98 12.13
N LYS A 40 3.85 3.86 12.18
CA LYS A 40 5.26 3.45 12.38
C LYS A 40 5.46 2.72 13.71
N GLU A 41 4.85 3.25 14.77
CA GLU A 41 4.86 2.71 16.13
C GLU A 41 3.42 2.42 16.60
N PRO A 42 3.20 1.35 17.38
CA PRO A 42 1.90 1.08 18.01
C PRO A 42 1.48 2.20 18.96
N LYS A 43 0.18 2.32 19.25
CA LYS A 43 -0.30 3.26 20.29
C LYS A 43 0.36 2.95 21.65
N LYS A 44 0.86 4.00 22.32
CA LYS A 44 1.51 3.89 23.64
C LYS A 44 0.54 3.55 24.78
N HIS A 45 -0.76 3.88 24.66
CA HIS A 45 -1.77 3.68 25.71
C HIS A 45 -3.06 3.12 25.07
N GLY A 46 -3.73 2.16 25.73
CA GLY A 46 -4.92 1.44 25.22
C GLY A 46 -4.58 0.12 24.51
N THR A 47 -5.50 -0.42 23.70
CA THR A 47 -5.21 -1.56 22.82
C THR A 47 -4.09 -1.16 21.86
N LYS A 48 -2.96 -1.88 21.87
CA LYS A 48 -1.71 -1.59 21.11
C LYS A 48 -1.88 -1.76 19.59
N ARG A 49 -2.96 -1.23 19.02
CA ARG A 49 -3.27 -1.36 17.60
C ARG A 49 -2.25 -0.61 16.77
N SER A 50 -1.78 -1.27 15.72
CA SER A 50 -0.81 -0.71 14.78
C SER A 50 -1.48 -0.17 13.52
N VAL A 51 -2.77 -0.45 13.34
CA VAL A 51 -3.57 -0.03 12.18
C VAL A 51 -4.79 0.77 12.61
N GLU A 52 -5.04 1.87 11.91
CA GLU A 52 -6.29 2.63 11.97
C GLU A 52 -7.13 2.27 10.75
N SER A 53 -8.30 1.68 10.99
CA SER A 53 -9.22 1.27 9.93
C SER A 53 -10.64 1.23 10.48
N ALA A 54 -11.61 1.56 9.63
CA ALA A 54 -13.04 1.33 9.87
C ALA A 54 -13.58 0.16 9.02
N LEU A 55 -12.70 -0.54 8.30
CA LEU A 55 -13.07 -1.69 7.48
C LEU A 55 -13.44 -2.90 8.35
N PRO A 56 -14.37 -3.75 7.89
CA PRO A 56 -14.72 -4.98 8.60
C PRO A 56 -13.55 -5.98 8.61
N GLU A 57 -13.60 -6.91 9.55
CA GLU A 57 -12.67 -8.05 9.58
C GLU A 57 -12.82 -8.87 8.30
N GLY A 58 -11.68 -9.28 7.72
CA GLY A 58 -11.62 -10.00 6.45
C GLY A 58 -11.73 -9.13 5.20
N ALA A 59 -11.92 -7.81 5.33
CA ALA A 59 -12.03 -6.90 4.18
C ALA A 59 -10.83 -7.06 3.22
N PRO A 60 -11.05 -7.26 1.91
CA PRO A 60 -9.99 -7.34 0.92
C PRO A 60 -9.38 -5.95 0.69
N VAL A 61 -8.06 -5.82 0.94
CA VAL A 61 -7.36 -4.53 0.88
C VAL A 61 -6.09 -4.57 0.04
N VAL A 62 -5.74 -3.43 -0.55
CA VAL A 62 -4.46 -3.20 -1.21
C VAL A 62 -3.56 -2.32 -0.34
N VAL A 63 -2.32 -2.77 -0.15
CA VAL A 63 -1.28 -1.96 0.49
C VAL A 63 -0.64 -1.03 -0.54
N VAL A 64 -0.49 0.26 -0.24
CA VAL A 64 0.21 1.22 -1.10
C VAL A 64 1.45 1.79 -0.46
N ASP A 65 2.43 2.15 -1.30
CA ASP A 65 3.65 2.85 -0.92
C ASP A 65 4.02 3.89 -1.99
N ASP A 66 4.71 4.96 -1.61
CA ASP A 66 5.16 5.96 -2.58
C ASP A 66 6.41 5.48 -3.32
N VAL A 67 7.39 4.94 -2.59
CA VAL A 67 8.64 4.43 -3.15
C VAL A 67 9.05 3.12 -2.51
N VAL A 68 9.26 2.10 -3.33
CA VAL A 68 9.79 0.80 -2.91
C VAL A 68 11.28 0.70 -3.26
N THR A 69 12.12 0.48 -2.24
CA THR A 69 13.55 0.12 -2.38
C THR A 69 13.75 -1.37 -2.13
N THR A 70 13.95 -1.77 -0.86
CA THR A 70 14.10 -3.17 -0.43
C THR A 70 12.77 -3.84 -0.11
N GLY A 71 11.68 -3.07 -0.04
CA GLY A 71 10.32 -3.52 0.29
C GLY A 71 10.00 -3.63 1.79
N ALA A 72 10.96 -3.38 2.68
CA ALA A 72 10.80 -3.61 4.12
C ALA A 72 9.62 -2.84 4.76
N SER A 73 9.40 -1.59 4.35
CA SER A 73 8.27 -0.77 4.82
C SER A 73 6.92 -1.34 4.38
N THR A 74 6.82 -1.72 3.11
CA THR A 74 5.62 -2.30 2.51
C THR A 74 5.29 -3.65 3.15
N ILE A 75 6.30 -4.51 3.34
CA ILE A 75 6.15 -5.81 4.03
C ILE A 75 5.62 -5.60 5.46
N LYS A 76 6.21 -4.65 6.20
CA LYS A 76 5.74 -4.31 7.54
C LYS A 76 4.28 -3.83 7.55
N ALA A 77 3.85 -3.13 6.50
CA ALA A 77 2.45 -2.72 6.35
C ALA A 77 1.53 -3.91 6.09
N ILE A 78 1.94 -4.82 5.19
CA ILE A 78 1.21 -6.06 4.87
C ILE A 78 1.00 -6.92 6.12
N GLU A 79 2.07 -7.16 6.88
CA GLU A 79 2.02 -7.99 8.09
C GLU A 79 1.09 -7.39 9.14
N ARG A 80 1.22 -6.09 9.44
CA ARG A 80 0.37 -5.42 10.42
C ARG A 80 -1.10 -5.32 10.01
N ALA A 81 -1.38 -5.13 8.72
CA ALA A 81 -2.74 -5.15 8.21
C ALA A 81 -3.39 -6.53 8.44
N ARG A 82 -2.63 -7.60 8.18
CA ARG A 82 -3.09 -8.99 8.43
C ARG A 82 -3.28 -9.28 9.92
N GLU A 83 -2.35 -8.84 10.77
CA GLU A 83 -2.46 -8.99 12.24
C GLU A 83 -3.72 -8.32 12.81
N GLU A 84 -4.21 -7.26 12.16
CA GLU A 84 -5.42 -6.53 12.56
C GLU A 84 -6.67 -7.02 11.79
N GLY A 85 -6.57 -8.18 11.12
CA GLY A 85 -7.71 -8.88 10.52
C GLY A 85 -8.05 -8.48 9.08
N LEU A 86 -7.22 -7.67 8.40
CA LEU A 86 -7.46 -7.32 6.99
C LEU A 86 -6.92 -8.40 6.04
N ASN A 87 -7.65 -8.65 4.95
CA ASN A 87 -7.22 -9.58 3.90
C ASN A 87 -6.40 -8.82 2.85
N VAL A 88 -5.07 -8.80 3.00
CA VAL A 88 -4.20 -8.13 2.02
C VAL A 88 -4.11 -8.94 0.73
N VAL A 89 -4.80 -8.46 -0.32
CA VAL A 89 -4.90 -9.11 -1.64
C VAL A 89 -3.82 -8.67 -2.62
N GLY A 90 -3.11 -7.59 -2.33
CA GLY A 90 -2.00 -7.11 -3.16
C GLY A 90 -1.33 -5.87 -2.59
N ALA A 91 -0.25 -5.45 -3.24
CA ALA A 91 0.46 -4.20 -2.96
C ALA A 91 0.77 -3.44 -4.25
N LEU A 92 0.78 -2.11 -4.17
CA LEU A 92 1.05 -1.20 -5.29
C LEU A 92 1.98 -0.06 -4.86
N ALA A 93 3.07 0.16 -5.60
CA ALA A 93 3.93 1.33 -5.40
C ALA A 93 3.76 2.37 -6.51
N LEU A 94 3.96 3.65 -6.20
CA LEU A 94 4.11 4.66 -7.25
C LEU A 94 5.44 4.47 -8.00
N VAL A 95 6.56 4.26 -7.27
CA VAL A 95 7.88 4.04 -7.86
C VAL A 95 8.57 2.81 -7.26
N ASP A 96 8.96 1.86 -8.11
CA ASP A 96 9.91 0.80 -7.78
C ASP A 96 11.34 1.23 -8.16
N ARG A 97 12.23 1.24 -7.18
CA ARG A 97 13.65 1.63 -7.34
C ARG A 97 14.50 0.54 -8.00
N GLU A 98 13.96 -0.66 -8.19
CA GLU A 98 14.64 -1.83 -8.72
C GLU A 98 15.84 -2.24 -7.83
N GLU A 99 15.65 -2.17 -6.51
CA GLU A 99 16.64 -2.48 -5.47
C GLU A 99 16.30 -3.77 -4.68
N GLY A 100 15.56 -4.70 -5.30
CA GLY A 100 15.17 -5.99 -4.74
C GLY A 100 13.82 -6.01 -4.00
N GLY A 101 13.10 -4.88 -3.98
CA GLY A 101 11.85 -4.75 -3.24
C GLY A 101 10.71 -5.58 -3.80
N ARG A 102 10.57 -5.64 -5.13
CA ARG A 102 9.57 -6.47 -5.80
C ARG A 102 9.66 -7.93 -5.36
N GLU A 103 10.84 -8.51 -5.49
CA GLU A 103 11.09 -9.93 -5.18
C GLU A 103 10.83 -10.24 -3.70
N ASN A 104 11.03 -9.26 -2.81
CA ASN A 104 10.75 -9.42 -1.39
C ASN A 104 9.25 -9.31 -1.10
N ILE A 105 8.54 -8.35 -1.69
CA ILE A 105 7.11 -8.15 -1.45
C ILE A 105 6.29 -9.30 -2.07
N GLU A 106 6.66 -9.79 -3.25
CA GLU A 106 5.95 -10.88 -3.95
C GLU A 106 5.93 -12.21 -3.18
N LYS A 107 6.79 -12.37 -2.17
CA LYS A 107 6.72 -13.50 -1.21
C LYS A 107 5.52 -13.41 -0.26
N HIS A 108 4.94 -12.22 -0.09
CA HIS A 108 3.85 -11.95 0.84
C HIS A 108 2.51 -11.74 0.13
N CYS A 109 2.48 -11.05 -1.01
CA CYS A 109 1.29 -10.83 -1.84
C CYS A 109 1.69 -10.37 -3.26
N PRO A 110 0.79 -10.44 -4.26
CA PRO A 110 1.04 -9.83 -5.57
C PRO A 110 1.44 -8.36 -5.46
N PHE A 111 2.43 -7.93 -6.24
CA PHE A 111 2.94 -6.57 -6.22
C PHE A 111 3.00 -5.96 -7.62
N ASP A 112 2.65 -4.68 -7.72
CA ASP A 112 2.94 -3.89 -8.91
C ASP A 112 3.46 -2.50 -8.61
N ALA A 113 4.01 -1.83 -9.62
CA ALA A 113 4.46 -0.45 -9.52
C ALA A 113 4.10 0.35 -10.78
N ILE A 114 3.64 1.58 -10.59
CA ILE A 114 3.25 2.47 -11.70
C ILE A 114 4.49 2.85 -12.53
N PHE A 115 5.59 3.17 -11.86
CA PHE A 115 6.87 3.49 -12.51
C PHE A 115 8.01 2.67 -11.91
N LYS A 116 9.03 2.45 -12.73
CA LYS A 116 10.32 1.87 -12.35
C LYS A 116 11.41 2.92 -12.49
N ARG A 117 12.50 2.77 -11.74
CA ARG A 117 13.68 3.65 -11.84
C ARG A 117 14.14 3.83 -13.29
N LYS A 118 14.21 2.74 -14.06
CA LYS A 118 14.60 2.79 -15.48
C LYS A 118 13.72 3.69 -16.35
N ASP A 119 12.41 3.80 -16.05
CA ASP A 119 11.49 4.62 -16.85
C ASP A 119 11.93 6.09 -16.82
N PHE A 120 12.35 6.57 -15.65
CA PHE A 120 12.90 7.93 -15.49
C PHE A 120 14.25 8.12 -16.19
N ILE A 121 15.13 7.12 -16.12
CA ILE A 121 16.45 7.17 -16.78
C ILE A 121 16.29 7.22 -18.31
N GLU A 122 15.37 6.43 -18.86
CA GLU A 122 15.07 6.41 -20.29
C GLU A 122 14.45 7.73 -20.75
N LEU A 123 13.52 8.30 -19.99
CA LEU A 123 12.94 9.61 -20.26
C LEU A 123 14.00 10.72 -20.24
N TRP A 124 14.92 10.68 -19.29
CA TRP A 124 16.02 11.66 -19.21
C TRP A 124 16.94 11.58 -20.43
N LYS A 125 17.33 10.36 -20.84
CA LYS A 125 18.19 10.14 -22.02
C LYS A 125 17.56 10.61 -23.33
N LYS A 126 16.23 10.54 -23.47
CA LYS A 126 15.51 11.00 -24.67
C LYS A 126 15.40 12.53 -24.79
N LYS A 127 15.66 13.27 -23.71
CA LYS A 127 15.61 14.73 -23.68
C LYS A 127 16.97 15.41 -23.91
N GLY A 128 18.06 14.65 -23.90
CA GLY A 128 19.40 15.10 -24.28
C GLY A 128 19.74 14.68 -25.70
#